data_AF-A0A0R2I2I8-F1
#
_entry.id   AF-A0A0R2I2I8-F1
#
_cell.length_a   1.000
_cell.length_b   1.000
_cell.length_c   1.000
_cell.angle_alpha   90.00
_cell.angle_beta   90.00
_cell.angle_gamma   90.00
#
_symmetry.space_group_name_H-M   'P 1'
#
loop_
_entity.id
_entity.type
_entity.pdbx_description
1 polymer ?
#
loop_
_entity_poly.entity_id
_entity_poly.type
_entity_poly.pdbx_seq_one_letter_code
_entity_poly.pdbx_strand_id
1 'polypeptide(L)'
;MIAAGIKATKDAVYRNMVASDLIDENGNPTQKAIDEGLIEVAGDDLIKQFKATNPVISSIPNQHFKVQNGRVLMDCYAVKAAATTVLNDPTATPEQHDSAQHLLDQVNNLDHNEWH
;
A
#
# COMPACT_ATOMS: atom_id res chain seq x y z
N MET A 1 -38.00 -20.07 -5.25
CA MET A 1 -36.75 -19.66 -5.92
C MET A 1 -35.60 -20.07 -5.02
N ILE A 2 -34.78 -21.04 -5.43
CA ILE A 2 -33.66 -21.50 -4.61
C ILE A 2 -32.41 -20.77 -5.13
N ALA A 3 -31.97 -19.74 -4.42
CA ALA A 3 -30.66 -19.13 -4.65
C ALA A 3 -29.58 -20.08 -4.11
N ALA A 4 -29.38 -21.20 -4.81
CA ALA A 4 -28.22 -22.05 -4.59
C ALA A 4 -27.03 -21.33 -5.22
N GLY A 5 -26.26 -20.60 -4.41
CA GLY A 5 -25.03 -19.96 -4.86
C GLY A 5 -24.13 -20.99 -5.54
N ILE A 6 -23.70 -20.71 -6.77
CA ILE A 6 -22.79 -21.57 -7.51
C ILE A 6 -21.48 -21.64 -6.72
N LYS A 7 -21.18 -22.83 -6.18
CA LYS A 7 -19.92 -23.06 -5.47
C LYS A 7 -18.82 -23.34 -6.48
N ALA A 8 -18.28 -22.29 -7.08
CA ALA A 8 -17.13 -22.39 -7.98
C ALA A 8 -15.87 -22.80 -7.20
N THR A 9 -15.05 -23.70 -7.76
CA THR A 9 -13.74 -24.03 -7.21
C THR A 9 -12.73 -22.93 -7.55
N LYS A 10 -11.66 -22.80 -6.76
CA LYS A 10 -10.59 -21.83 -7.05
C LYS A 10 -9.97 -22.06 -8.44
N ASP A 11 -9.79 -23.32 -8.84
CA ASP A 11 -9.30 -23.69 -10.18
C ASP A 11 -10.27 -23.26 -11.29
N ALA A 12 -11.59 -23.45 -11.10
CA ALA A 12 -12.58 -23.00 -12.07
C ALA A 12 -12.62 -21.47 -12.20
N VAL A 13 -12.49 -20.74 -11.09
CA VAL A 13 -12.40 -19.27 -11.10
C VAL A 13 -11.12 -18.83 -11.82
N TYR A 14 -9.97 -19.43 -11.49
CA TYR A 14 -8.69 -19.13 -12.13
C TYR A 14 -8.75 -19.35 -13.65
N ARG A 15 -9.19 -20.53 -14.09
CA ARG A 15 -9.33 -20.85 -15.53
C ARG A 15 -10.28 -19.89 -16.24
N ASN A 16 -11.39 -19.50 -15.59
CA ASN A 16 -12.31 -18.54 -16.17
C ASN A 16 -11.70 -17.14 -16.29
N MET A 17 -10.91 -16.69 -15.31
CA MET A 17 -10.22 -15.40 -15.37
C MET A 17 -9.15 -15.38 -16.47
N VAL A 18 -8.39 -16.48 -16.63
CA VAL A 18 -7.42 -16.65 -17.73
C VAL A 18 -8.16 -16.70 -19.08
N ALA A 19 -9.21 -17.50 -19.20
CA ALA A 19 -9.99 -17.63 -20.45
C ALA A 19 -10.71 -16.33 -20.84
N SER A 20 -11.06 -15.50 -19.86
CA SER A 20 -11.67 -14.19 -20.06
C SER A 20 -10.64 -13.08 -20.28
N ASP A 21 -9.35 -13.41 -20.35
CA ASP A 21 -8.24 -12.46 -20.52
C ASP A 21 -8.22 -11.37 -19.43
N LEU A 22 -8.61 -11.72 -18.20
CA LEU A 22 -8.54 -10.81 -17.04
C LEU A 22 -7.21 -10.94 -16.29
N ILE A 23 -6.63 -12.14 -16.28
CA ILE A 23 -5.30 -12.42 -15.76
C ILE A 23 -4.51 -13.28 -16.74
N ASP A 24 -3.19 -13.19 -16.73
CA ASP A 24 -2.29 -14.08 -17.48
C ASP A 24 -2.14 -15.46 -16.80
N GLU A 25 -1.38 -16.35 -17.43
CA GLU A 25 -1.09 -17.71 -16.94
C GLU A 25 -0.27 -17.76 -15.63
N ASN A 26 0.25 -16.62 -15.18
CA ASN A 26 0.95 -16.46 -13.91
C ASN A 26 0.05 -15.81 -12.84
N GLY A 27 -1.17 -15.42 -13.21
CA GLY A 27 -2.13 -14.74 -12.34
C GLY A 27 -1.96 -13.22 -12.26
N ASN A 28 -1.16 -12.61 -13.12
CA ASN A 28 -1.03 -11.15 -13.18
C ASN A 28 -2.22 -10.54 -13.94
N PRO A 29 -2.74 -9.38 -13.53
CA PRO A 29 -3.73 -8.63 -14.31
C PRO A 29 -3.28 -8.34 -15.74
N THR A 30 -4.20 -8.46 -16.70
CA THR A 30 -3.98 -8.03 -18.09
C THR A 30 -4.36 -6.56 -18.28
N GLN A 31 -4.01 -5.98 -19.43
CA GLN A 31 -4.47 -4.63 -19.82
C GLN A 31 -5.99 -4.55 -19.93
N LYS A 32 -6.66 -5.62 -20.36
CA LYS A 32 -8.12 -5.68 -20.44
C LYS A 32 -8.78 -5.50 -19.07
N ALA A 33 -8.26 -6.15 -18.02
CA ALA A 33 -8.78 -5.98 -16.66
C ALA A 33 -8.62 -4.54 -16.13
N ILE A 34 -7.59 -3.83 -16.61
CA ILE A 34 -7.35 -2.42 -16.30
C ILE A 34 -8.36 -1.54 -17.05
N ASP A 35 -8.53 -1.76 -18.35
CA ASP A 35 -9.43 -0.99 -19.21
C ASP A 35 -10.91 -1.15 -18.79
N GLU A 36 -11.28 -2.33 -18.29
CA GLU A 36 -12.62 -2.61 -17.74
C GLU A 36 -12.81 -2.06 -16.29
N GLY A 37 -11.77 -1.45 -15.71
CA GLY A 37 -11.81 -0.88 -14.36
C GLY A 37 -11.91 -1.91 -13.23
N LEU A 38 -11.60 -3.19 -13.52
CA LEU A 38 -11.61 -4.28 -12.54
C LEU A 38 -10.37 -4.24 -11.64
N ILE A 39 -9.29 -3.63 -12.13
CA ILE A 39 -8.03 -3.43 -11.42
C ILE A 39 -7.69 -1.93 -11.49
N GLU A 40 -7.56 -1.30 -10.33
CA GLU A 40 -7.07 0.07 -10.24
C GLU A 40 -5.54 0.04 -10.28
N VAL A 41 -4.96 0.40 -11.43
CA VAL A 41 -3.52 0.62 -11.51
C VAL A 41 -3.24 1.95 -10.83
N ALA A 42 -2.51 1.92 -9.72
CA ALA A 42 -1.80 3.11 -9.30
C ALA A 42 -0.80 3.41 -10.43
N GLY A 43 -1.12 4.39 -11.30
CA GLY A 43 -0.32 4.72 -12.49
C GLY A 43 1.12 5.15 -12.15
N ASP A 44 1.74 6.03 -12.94
CA ASP A 44 3.11 6.52 -12.65
C ASP A 44 3.26 7.31 -11.33
N ASP A 45 2.18 7.43 -10.54
CA ASP A 45 2.19 8.02 -9.21
C ASP A 45 2.77 7.04 -8.17
N LEU A 46 4.09 7.13 -8.00
CA LEU A 46 4.85 6.37 -7.02
C LEU A 46 4.37 6.61 -5.57
N ILE A 47 3.79 7.78 -5.25
CA ILE A 47 3.26 8.05 -3.90
C ILE A 47 1.99 7.24 -3.67
N LYS A 48 1.09 7.17 -4.67
CA LYS A 48 -0.11 6.33 -4.60
C LYS A 48 0.26 4.85 -4.46
N GLN A 49 1.25 4.36 -5.22
CA GLN A 49 1.76 2.99 -5.11
C GLN A 49 2.37 2.71 -3.71
N PHE A 50 3.18 3.63 -3.20
CA PHE A 50 3.83 3.49 -1.90
C PHE A 50 2.81 3.40 -0.76
N LYS A 51 1.75 4.20 -0.80
CA LYS A 51 0.66 4.14 0.18
C LYS A 51 -0.19 2.88 0.08
N ALA A 52 -0.43 2.37 -1.12
CA ALA A 52 -1.19 1.13 -1.32
C ALA A 52 -0.48 -0.08 -0.69
N THR A 53 0.85 -0.08 -0.69
CA THR A 53 1.67 -1.15 -0.09
C THR A 53 1.96 -0.94 1.40
N ASN A 54 1.71 0.27 1.93
CA ASN A 54 1.95 0.62 3.33
C ASN A 54 0.69 1.24 3.95
N PRO A 55 -0.30 0.45 4.39
CA PRO A 55 -1.57 0.97 4.90
C PRO A 55 -1.44 1.95 6.07
N VAL A 56 -0.39 1.80 6.90
CA VAL A 56 -0.09 2.67 8.05
C VAL A 56 0.11 4.14 7.67
N ILE A 57 0.48 4.43 6.42
CA ILE A 57 0.70 5.79 5.91
C ILE A 57 -0.38 6.26 4.92
N SER A 58 -1.42 5.45 4.71
CA SER A 58 -2.46 5.72 3.70
C SER A 58 -3.21 7.03 3.96
N SER A 59 -3.42 7.39 5.22
CA SER A 59 -4.14 8.60 5.64
C SER A 59 -3.29 9.88 5.65
N ILE A 60 -1.97 9.78 5.51
CA ILE A 60 -1.06 10.93 5.58
C ILE A 60 -1.20 11.76 4.29
N PRO A 61 -1.37 13.10 4.33
CA PRO A 61 -1.52 13.91 3.11
C PRO A 61 -0.32 13.84 2.15
N ASN A 62 -0.56 13.89 0.82
CA ASN A 62 0.49 13.78 -0.21
C ASN A 62 1.61 14.82 -0.09
N GLN A 63 1.32 16.01 0.47
CA GLN A 63 2.31 17.09 0.63
C GLN A 63 3.53 16.69 1.50
N HIS A 64 3.39 15.65 2.32
CA HIS A 64 4.44 15.14 3.20
C HIS A 64 5.30 14.06 2.52
N PHE A 65 5.09 13.84 1.22
CA PHE A 65 5.84 12.89 0.41
C PHE A 65 6.51 13.62 -0.76
N LYS A 66 7.75 13.24 -1.07
CA LYS A 66 8.43 13.66 -2.30
C LYS A 66 8.95 12.44 -3.05
N VAL A 67 8.91 12.48 -4.38
CA VAL A 67 9.61 11.50 -5.21
C VAL A 67 10.98 12.06 -5.56
N GLN A 68 12.04 11.33 -5.22
CA GLN A 68 13.41 11.68 -5.58
C GLN A 68 14.14 10.43 -6.06
N ASN A 69 14.73 10.48 -7.26
CA ASN A 69 15.45 9.36 -7.87
C ASN A 69 14.64 8.04 -7.89
N GLY A 70 13.34 8.13 -8.19
CA GLY A 70 12.44 6.98 -8.23
C GLY A 70 12.05 6.40 -6.86
N ARG A 71 12.39 7.08 -5.76
CA ARG A 71 12.03 6.66 -4.39
C ARG A 71 11.08 7.67 -3.77
N VAL A 72 10.11 7.15 -3.01
CA VAL A 72 9.24 7.99 -2.18
C VAL A 72 9.94 8.27 -0.86
N LEU A 73 10.07 9.55 -0.53
CA LEU A 73 10.62 10.05 0.72
C LEU A 73 9.51 10.69 1.54
N MET A 74 9.64 10.62 2.85
CA MET A 74 8.70 11.18 3.82
C MET A 74 9.39 12.31 4.59
N ASP A 75 8.67 13.40 4.86
CA ASP A 75 9.16 14.41 5.79
C ASP A 75 9.00 13.96 7.26
N CYS A 76 9.50 14.78 8.18
CA CYS A 76 9.43 14.52 9.62
C CYS A 76 7.99 14.34 10.12
N TYR A 77 7.02 15.06 9.56
CA TYR A 77 5.61 14.91 9.94
C TYR A 77 5.10 13.52 9.57
N ALA A 78 5.33 13.08 8.33
CA ALA A 78 4.90 11.76 7.87
C ALA A 78 5.56 10.62 8.66
N VAL A 79 6.87 10.72 8.94
CA VAL A 79 7.57 9.72 9.77
C VAL A 79 6.98 9.67 11.18
N LYS A 80 6.75 10.84 11.80
CA LYS A 80 6.16 10.92 13.15
C LYS A 80 4.75 10.33 13.19
N ALA A 81 3.92 10.63 12.21
CA ALA A 81 2.56 10.10 12.10
C ALA A 81 2.57 8.57 11.94
N ALA A 82 3.44 8.05 11.07
CA ALA A 82 3.60 6.61 10.85
C ALA A 82 4.06 5.88 12.12
N ALA A 83 5.14 6.37 12.75
CA ALA A 83 5.68 5.81 13.99
C ALA A 83 4.63 5.82 15.11
N THR A 84 3.94 6.95 15.31
CA THR A 84 2.87 7.05 16.33
C THR A 84 1.72 6.08 16.06
N THR A 85 1.39 5.82 14.78
CA THR A 85 0.35 4.85 14.42
C THR A 85 0.76 3.43 14.81
N VAL A 86 2.01 3.03 14.54
CA VAL A 86 2.54 1.72 14.93
C VAL A 86 2.61 1.56 16.44
N LEU A 87 3.07 2.58 17.17
CA LEU A 87 3.17 2.54 18.63
C LEU A 87 1.80 2.42 19.32
N ASN A 88 0.74 2.91 18.68
CA ASN A 88 -0.63 2.80 19.19
C ASN A 88 -1.36 1.53 18.71
N ASP A 89 -0.76 0.73 17.83
CA ASP A 89 -1.35 -0.52 17.37
C ASP A 89 -1.10 -1.63 18.41
N PRO A 90 -2.15 -2.13 19.08
CA PRO A 90 -2.01 -3.19 20.10
C PRO A 90 -1.57 -4.53 19.51
N THR A 91 -1.57 -4.67 18.18
CA THR A 91 -1.16 -5.88 17.46
C THR A 91 0.24 -5.80 16.88
N ALA A 92 0.92 -4.64 17.00
CA ALA A 92 2.29 -4.47 16.56
C ALA A 92 3.24 -5.44 17.28
N THR A 93 4.20 -5.99 16.54
CA THR A 93 5.24 -6.84 17.14
C THR A 93 6.24 -5.99 17.95
N PRO A 94 6.99 -6.58 18.88
CA PRO A 94 8.05 -5.88 19.61
C PRO A 94 9.06 -5.20 18.67
N GLU A 95 9.45 -5.86 17.57
CA GLU A 95 10.39 -5.30 16.60
C GLU A 95 9.81 -4.09 15.85
N GLN A 96 8.52 -4.13 15.51
CA GLN A 96 7.83 -3.01 14.89
C GLN A 96 7.72 -1.83 15.86
N HIS A 97 7.43 -2.12 17.13
CA HIS A 97 7.37 -1.12 18.19
C HIS A 97 8.74 -0.46 18.43
N ASP A 98 9.82 -1.26 18.56
CA ASP A 98 11.18 -0.76 18.74
C ASP A 98 11.64 0.07 17.55
N SER A 99 11.34 -0.38 16.32
CA SER A 99 11.66 0.36 15.10
C SER A 99 10.91 1.69 15.04
N ALA A 100 9.62 1.70 15.40
CA ALA A 100 8.82 2.92 15.42
C ALA A 100 9.31 3.91 16.48
N GLN A 101 9.67 3.42 17.68
CA GLN A 101 10.25 4.26 18.73
C GLN A 101 11.58 4.87 18.28
N HIS A 102 12.45 4.07 17.66
CA HIS A 102 13.73 4.56 17.15
C HIS A 102 13.56 5.67 16.10
N LEU A 103 12.63 5.49 15.15
CA LEU A 103 12.32 6.51 14.14
C LEU A 103 11.75 7.79 14.77
N LEU A 104 10.88 7.64 15.78
CA LEU A 104 10.32 8.78 16.50
C LEU A 104 11.40 9.58 17.25
N ASP A 105 12.34 8.89 17.90
CA ASP A 105 13.45 9.51 18.60
C ASP A 105 14.39 10.23 17.63
N GLN A 106 14.70 9.64 16.47
CA GLN A 106 15.50 10.28 15.43
C GLN A 106 14.86 11.58 14.97
N VAL A 107 13.56 11.55 14.65
CA VAL A 107 12.85 12.73 14.13
C VAL A 107 12.71 13.83 15.18
N ASN A 108 12.44 13.49 16.44
CA ASN A 108 12.35 14.49 17.51
C ASN A 108 13.69 15.19 17.78
N ASN A 109 14.82 14.60 17.34
CA ASN A 109 16.15 15.18 17.46
C ASN A 109 16.61 15.93 16.19
N LEU A 110 15.80 15.96 15.13
CA LEU A 110 16.06 16.78 13.95
C LEU A 110 15.49 18.19 14.17
N ASP A 111 16.27 19.21 13.82
CA ASP A 111 15.79 20.59 13.86
C ASP A 111 14.67 20.79 12.82
N HIS A 112 13.61 21.51 13.19
CA HIS A 112 12.32 21.39 12.54
C HIS A 112 12.32 22.00 11.12
N ASN A 113 11.84 21.20 10.17
CA ASN A 113 11.15 21.63 8.92
C ASN A 113 11.97 22.07 7.70
N GLU A 114 13.03 21.38 7.28
CA GLU A 114 13.46 21.50 5.88
C GLU A 114 13.71 20.15 5.23
N TRP A 115 13.24 20.04 3.99
CA TRP A 115 13.59 18.96 3.08
C TRP A 115 15.09 19.06 2.79
N HIS A 116 15.93 18.43 3.61
CA HIS A 116 17.30 18.14 3.20
C HIS A 116 17.31 17.19 1.98
#